data_AF-A0A1B8HTB4-F1
#
_entry.id   AF-A0A1B8HTB4-F1
#
_cell.length_a   1.000
_cell.length_b   1.000
_cell.length_c   1.000
_cell.angle_alpha   90.00
_cell.angle_beta   90.00
_cell.angle_gamma   90.00
#
_symmetry.space_group_name_H-M   'P 1'
#
loop_
_entity.id
_entity.type
_entity.pdbx_description
1 polymer ?
#
loop_
_entity_poly.entity_id
_entity_poly.type
_entity_poly.pdbx_seq_one_letter_code
_entity_poly.pdbx_strand_id
1 'polypeptide(L)' 'MFTDITAAIEEARFSNLKWGFDYAVIQASWGMMKVVTHFRAESMKKCSVMFTTRNDKYHTVQVQS' A
#
# COMPACT_ATOMS: atom_id res chain seq x y z
N MET A 1 5.88 9.78 -3.97
CA MET A 1 4.95 10.02 -2.83
C MET A 1 3.63 10.42 -3.45
N PHE A 2 2.52 10.02 -2.85
CA PHE A 2 1.17 10.20 -3.40
C PHE A 2 0.31 11.00 -2.44
N THR A 3 -0.62 11.81 -2.96
CA THR A 3 -1.66 12.50 -2.19
C THR A 3 -3.05 11.94 -2.50
N ASP A 4 -3.17 11.20 -3.60
CA ASP A 4 -4.38 10.49 -4.02
C ASP A 4 -4.22 8.99 -3.74
N ILE A 5 -5.19 8.39 -3.07
CA ILE A 5 -5.14 6.98 -2.65
C ILE A 5 -5.31 6.03 -3.83
N THR A 6 -6.13 6.39 -4.82
CA THR A 6 -6.33 5.60 -6.03
C THR A 6 -5.04 5.54 -6.84
N ALA A 7 -4.36 6.66 -7.01
CA ALA A 7 -3.06 6.70 -7.68
C ALA A 7 -2.00 5.86 -6.95
N ALA A 8 -2.00 5.87 -5.61
CA ALA A 8 -1.09 5.05 -4.81
C ALA A 8 -1.38 3.55 -4.94
N ILE A 9 -2.66 3.16 -5.00
CA ILE A 9 -3.09 1.77 -5.19
C ILE A 9 -2.69 1.27 -6.58
N GLU A 10 -2.95 2.05 -7.63
CA GLU A 10 -2.57 1.67 -9.00
C GLU A 10 -1.05 1.53 -9.16
N GLU A 11 -0.25 2.40 -8.53
CA GLU A 11 1.21 2.23 -8.52
C GLU A 11 1.63 0.95 -7.78
N ALA A 12 0.98 0.61 -6.67
CA ALA A 12 1.27 -0.62 -5.94
C ALA A 12 0.95 -1.87 -6.79
N ARG A 13 -0.18 -1.86 -7.50
CA ARG A 13 -0.56 -2.92 -8.46
C ARG A 13 0.42 -3.02 -9.62
N PHE A 14 0.79 -1.90 -10.22
CA PHE A 14 1.79 -1.84 -11.28
C PHE A 14 3.14 -2.39 -10.81
N SER A 15 3.58 -2.01 -9.61
CA SER A 15 4.83 -2.49 -9.02
C SER A 15 4.79 -3.99 -8.72
N ASN A 16 3.67 -4.52 -8.22
CA ASN A 16 3.48 -5.95 -8.02
C ASN A 16 3.58 -6.72 -9.35
N LEU A 17 2.93 -6.24 -10.40
CA LEU A 17 2.99 -6.84 -11.73
C LEU A 17 4.41 -6.79 -12.33
N LYS A 18 5.10 -5.67 -12.15
CA LYS A 18 6.43 -5.43 -12.74
C LYS A 18 7.53 -6.24 -12.06
N TRP A 19 7.46 -6.43 -10.74
CA TRP A 19 8.55 -6.99 -9.94
C TRP A 19 8.21 -8.32 -9.25
N GLY A 20 6.93 -8.70 -9.21
CA GLY A 20 6.48 -9.96 -8.59
C GLY A 20 6.48 -9.95 -7.05
N PHE A 21 6.71 -8.80 -6.40
CA PHE A 21 6.68 -8.67 -4.94
C PHE A 21 5.35 -8.10 -4.46
N ASP A 22 4.97 -8.44 -3.22
CA ASP A 22 3.84 -7.75 -2.58
C ASP A 22 4.23 -6.32 -2.18
N TYR A 23 3.35 -5.38 -2.48
CA TYR A 23 3.47 -3.96 -2.14
C TYR A 23 2.32 -3.54 -1.23
N ALA A 24 2.55 -2.47 -0.49
CA ALA A 24 1.60 -1.86 0.41
C ALA A 24 1.63 -0.34 0.26
N VAL A 25 0.46 0.28 0.39
CA VAL A 25 0.31 1.72 0.55
C VAL A 25 0.30 2.01 2.04
N ILE A 26 1.22 2.84 2.48
CA ILE A 26 1.27 3.32 3.87
C ILE A 26 0.94 4.80 3.93
N GLN A 27 0.22 5.19 4.98
CA GLN A 27 0.07 6.59 5.35
C GLN A 27 1.35 7.06 6.04
N ALA A 28 2.05 7.98 5.37
CA ALA A 28 3.13 8.75 5.94
C ALA A 28 2.59 10.02 6.64
N SER A 29 3.48 10.79 7.25
CA SER A 29 3.12 12.06 7.87
C SER A 29 2.44 13.03 6.89
N TRP A 30 1.52 13.83 7.42
CA TRP A 30 0.86 14.96 6.72
C TRP A 30 -0.02 14.54 5.53
N GLY A 31 -0.70 13.39 5.65
CA GLY A 31 -1.63 12.91 4.63
C GLY A 31 -0.95 12.39 3.36
N MET A 32 0.38 12.34 3.33
CA MET A 32 1.13 11.75 2.23
C MET A 32 1.09 10.23 2.30
N MET A 33 1.05 9.59 1.14
CA MET A 33 1.09 8.14 0.99
C MET A 33 2.38 7.70 0.30
N LYS A 34 2.87 6.53 0.69
CA LYS A 34 4.02 5.87 0.06
C LYS A 34 3.67 4.44 -0.30
N VAL A 35 4.15 4.02 -1.47
CA VAL A 35 4.17 2.62 -1.88
C VAL A 35 5.50 2.03 -1.43
N VAL A 36 5.45 0.97 -0.65
CA VAL A 36 6.62 0.21 -0.18
C VAL A 36 6.35 -1.28 -0.34
N THR A 37 7.36 -2.12 -0.29
CA THR A 37 7.13 -3.57 -0.24
C THR A 37 6.39 -3.93 1.04
N HIS A 38 5.55 -4.97 1.00
CA HIS A 38 4.78 -5.43 2.15
C HIS A 38 5.68 -5.74 3.36
N PHE A 39 6.82 -6.38 3.11
CA PHE A 39 7.85 -6.63 4.13
C PHE A 39 8.38 -5.35 4.80
N ARG A 40 8.57 -4.27 4.03
CA ARG A 40 8.96 -2.96 4.59
C ARG A 40 7.82 -2.34 5.40
N ALA A 41 6.57 -2.47 4.93
CA ALA A 41 5.42 -1.97 5.67
C ALA A 41 5.28 -2.66 7.04
N GLU A 42 5.46 -3.98 7.12
CA GLU A 42 5.47 -4.75 8.38
C GLU A 42 6.57 -4.27 9.36
N SER A 43 7.72 -3.85 8.83
CA SER A 43 8.82 -3.28 9.63
C SER A 43 8.54 -1.86 10.12
N MET A 44 7.66 -1.12 9.44
CA MET A 44 7.31 0.28 9.73
C MET A 44 6.13 0.37 10.69
N LYS A 45 6.31 -0.11 11.94
CA LYS A 45 5.26 -0.16 12.99
C LYS A 45 4.55 1.17 13.30
N LYS A 46 5.14 2.32 12.90
CA LYS A 46 4.57 3.66 13.12
C LYS A 46 3.70 4.16 11.96
N CYS A 47 3.64 3.44 10.85
CA CYS A 47 2.86 3.84 9.68
C CYS A 47 1.60 2.98 9.58
N SER A 48 0.46 3.62 9.32
CA SER A 48 -0.79 2.91 9.06
C SER A 48 -0.75 2.32 7.65
N VAL A 49 -0.99 1.02 7.52
CA VAL A 49 -1.14 0.37 6.21
C VAL A 49 -2.57 0.63 5.72
N MET A 50 -2.68 1.29 4.57
CA MET A 50 -3.97 1.64 3.97
C MET A 50 -4.42 0.60 2.93
N PHE A 51 -3.46 -0.07 2.29
CA PHE A 51 -3.73 -1.08 1.26
C PHE A 51 -2.56 -2.03 1.11
N THR A 52 -2.81 -3.27 0.68
CA THR A 52 -1.78 -4.27 0.35
C THR A 52 -2.18 -5.09 -0.87
N THR A 53 -1.24 -5.30 -1.80
CA THR A 53 -1.46 -6.14 -2.99
C THR A 53 -1.60 -7.62 -2.62
N ARG A 54 -1.11 -8.03 -1.45
CA ARG A 54 -1.18 -9.41 -0.95
C ARG A 54 -2.61 -9.95 -0.92
N ASN A 55 -3.57 -9.07 -0.60
CA ASN A 55 -4.99 -9.41 -0.49
C ASN A 55 -5.85 -8.78 -1.60
N ASP A 56 -5.24 -8.06 -2.55
CA ASP A 56 -5.96 -7.29 -3.58
C ASP A 56 -6.77 -8.17 -4.54
N LYS A 57 -6.36 -9.43 -4.71
CA LYS A 57 -7.10 -10.45 -5.49
C LYS A 57 -8.52 -10.72 -4.96
N TYR A 58 -8.81 -10.35 -3.71
CA TYR A 58 -10.12 -10.52 -3.09
C TYR A 58 -10.97 -9.25 -3.13
N HIS A 59 -10.48 -8.15 -3.72
CA HIS A 59 -11.14 -6.84 -3.73
C HIS A 59 -11.63 -6.38 -2.35
N THR A 60 -10.96 -6.84 -1.29
CA THR A 60 -11.32 -6.53 0.08
C THR A 60 -10.62 -5.25 0.50
N VAL A 61 -11.34 -4.14 0.43
CA VAL A 61 -10.97 -2.94 1.18
C VAL A 61 -11.17 -3.28 2.65
N GLN A 62 -10.08 -3.49 3.40
CA GLN A 62 -10.19 -3.64 4.85
C GLN A 62 -10.62 -2.30 5.44
N VAL A 63 -11.93 -2.16 5.66
CA VAL A 63 -12.49 -1.06 6.45
C VAL A 63 -12.12 -1.35 7.90
N GLN A 64 -11.23 -0.55 8.49
CA GLN A 64 -11.01 -0.59 9.93
C GLN A 64 -12.26 -0.04 10.63
N SER A 65 -12.94 -0.91 11.38
CA SER A 65 -14.07 -0.61 12.28
C SER A 65 -13.60 0.02 13.59
#